data_AF-A0A0G1N7L5-F1
#
_entry.id   AF-A0A0G1N7L5-F1
#
_cell.length_a   1.000
_cell.length_b   1.000
_cell.length_c   1.000
_cell.angle_alpha   90.00
_cell.angle_beta   90.00
_cell.angle_gamma   90.00
#
_symmetry.space_group_name_H-M   'P 1'
#
loop_
_entity.id
_entity.type
_entity.pdbx_description
1 polymer ?
#
loop_
_entity_poly.entity_id
_entity_poly.type
_entity_poly.pdbx_seq_one_letter_code
_entity_poly.pdbx_strand_id
1 'polypeptide(L)'
;MSNAILKISAAVLIIASAAGWWFGAYLPFQKSKRFIEVIRSGSVIKTIDELERRFNAVLDFYSPVGEAEAIGFFADQMVNVLGTKPPADVGERLIAYTEEKARPVLENPESPELTKVFLKVASLNEVGWIIYQKEEYFRRAENYLLEGLKISPNRPQYLYGLFNLYASVGDRERVKAIGEEILRFWPNDEVMRAKVSLL
;
A
#
# COMPACT_ATOMS: atom_id res chain seq x y z
N MET A 1 -25.73 -47.08 2.41
CA MET A 1 -24.58 -46.49 1.68
C MET A 1 -23.46 -47.52 1.66
N SER A 2 -22.86 -47.84 0.51
CA SER A 2 -21.88 -48.93 0.44
C SER A 2 -20.56 -48.56 1.14
N ASN A 3 -19.87 -49.55 1.73
CA ASN A 3 -18.56 -49.34 2.37
C ASN A 3 -17.52 -48.72 1.42
N ALA A 4 -17.66 -48.95 0.11
CA ALA A 4 -16.81 -48.33 -0.91
C ALA A 4 -17.06 -46.81 -1.00
N ILE A 5 -18.33 -46.38 -1.00
CA ILE A 5 -18.68 -44.95 -1.02
C ILE A 5 -18.14 -44.25 0.23
N LEU A 6 -18.27 -44.86 1.41
CA LEU A 6 -17.76 -44.27 2.65
C LEU A 6 -16.23 -44.09 2.64
N LYS A 7 -15.49 -45.07 2.14
CA LYS A 7 -14.01 -44.99 2.01
C LYS A 7 -13.58 -43.92 1.02
N ILE A 8 -14.27 -43.83 -0.13
CA ILE A 8 -13.99 -42.79 -1.13
C ILE A 8 -14.27 -41.41 -0.56
N SER A 9 -15.42 -41.21 0.08
CA SER A 9 -15.77 -39.93 0.72
C SER A 9 -14.75 -39.53 1.80
N ALA A 10 -14.32 -40.48 2.63
CA ALA A 10 -13.30 -40.23 3.64
C ALA A 10 -11.95 -39.82 3.02
N ALA A 11 -11.51 -40.50 1.97
CA ALA A 11 -10.27 -40.15 1.25
C ALA A 11 -10.35 -38.74 0.64
N VAL A 12 -11.46 -38.39 0.01
CA VAL A 12 -11.69 -37.06 -0.56
C VAL A 12 -11.64 -35.98 0.52
N LEU A 13 -12.29 -36.20 1.68
CA LEU A 13 -12.28 -35.25 2.79
C LEU A 13 -10.87 -35.03 3.36
N ILE A 14 -10.06 -36.10 3.48
CA ILE A 14 -8.68 -36.00 3.95
C ILE A 14 -7.85 -35.18 2.96
N ILE A 15 -7.96 -35.47 1.66
CA ILE A 15 -7.22 -34.73 0.62
C ILE A 15 -7.64 -33.26 0.61
N ALA A 16 -8.94 -32.98 0.64
CA ALA A 16 -9.47 -31.61 0.70
C ALA A 16 -8.99 -30.86 1.95
N SER A 17 -8.95 -31.52 3.11
CA SER A 17 -8.45 -30.92 4.35
C SER A 17 -6.96 -30.62 4.28
N ALA A 18 -6.16 -31.56 3.76
CA ALA A 18 -4.72 -31.36 3.57
C ALA A 18 -4.43 -30.21 2.59
N ALA A 19 -5.19 -30.14 1.49
CA ALA A 19 -5.13 -29.03 0.54
C ALA A 19 -5.52 -27.70 1.20
N GLY A 20 -6.61 -27.67 1.97
CA GLY A 20 -7.04 -26.49 2.72
C GLY A 20 -5.97 -25.99 3.70
N TRP A 21 -5.29 -26.91 4.39
CA TRP A 21 -4.18 -26.56 5.29
C TRP A 21 -2.96 -26.01 4.54
N TRP A 22 -2.63 -26.64 3.42
CA TRP A 22 -1.51 -26.22 2.57
C TRP A 22 -1.73 -24.81 2.00
N PHE A 23 -2.87 -24.59 1.35
CA PHE A 23 -3.18 -23.33 0.67
C PHE A 23 -3.64 -22.23 1.63
N GLY A 24 -4.38 -22.56 2.68
CA GLY A 24 -4.96 -21.59 3.61
C GLY A 24 -4.04 -21.19 4.77
N ALA A 25 -3.07 -22.03 5.16
CA ALA A 25 -2.21 -21.75 6.31
C ALA A 25 -0.72 -21.82 5.96
N TYR A 26 -0.26 -22.90 5.35
CA TYR A 26 1.18 -23.12 5.13
C TYR A 26 1.79 -22.12 4.14
N LEU A 27 1.19 -21.95 2.95
CA LEU A 27 1.70 -21.01 1.94
C LEU A 27 1.70 -19.55 2.44
N PRO A 28 0.62 -19.01 3.03
CA PRO A 28 0.64 -17.68 3.63
C PRO A 28 1.72 -17.53 4.70
N PHE A 29 1.86 -18.51 5.60
CA PHE A 29 2.89 -18.51 6.63
C PHE A 29 4.31 -18.44 6.03
N GLN A 30 4.60 -19.23 4.99
CA GLN A 30 5.88 -19.18 4.31
C GLN A 30 6.13 -17.82 3.66
N LYS A 31 5.12 -17.22 3.01
CA LYS A 31 5.24 -15.89 2.42
C LYS A 31 5.55 -14.84 3.47
N SER A 32 4.80 -14.80 4.58
CA SER A 32 5.04 -13.88 5.70
C SER A 32 6.41 -14.08 6.33
N LYS A 33 6.85 -15.34 6.50
CA LYS A 33 8.18 -15.64 7.04
C LYS A 33 9.29 -15.06 6.15
N ARG A 34 9.22 -15.29 4.83
CA ARG A 34 10.19 -14.73 3.87
C ARG A 34 10.18 -13.21 3.87
N PHE A 35 8.99 -12.60 3.95
CA PHE A 35 8.84 -11.15 4.04
C PHE A 35 9.57 -10.58 5.27
N ILE A 36 9.35 -11.20 6.44
CA ILE A 36 10.00 -10.81 7.70
C ILE A 36 11.52 -10.98 7.61
N GLU A 37 12.01 -12.04 6.97
CA GLU A 37 13.45 -12.26 6.75
C GLU A 37 14.07 -11.15 5.90
N VAL A 38 13.39 -10.70 4.84
CA VAL A 38 13.83 -9.57 4.01
C VAL A 38 13.89 -8.29 4.84
N ILE A 39 12.85 -7.97 5.61
CA ILE A 39 12.84 -6.77 6.47
C ILE A 39 13.95 -6.81 7.51
N ARG A 40 14.12 -7.94 8.22
CA ARG A 40 15.14 -8.08 9.26
C ARG A 40 16.56 -7.99 8.71
N SER A 41 16.76 -8.38 7.45
CA SER A 41 18.04 -8.25 6.74
C SER A 41 18.21 -6.89 6.05
N GLY A 42 17.29 -5.94 6.24
CA GLY A 42 17.29 -4.64 5.58
C GLY A 42 18.57 -3.83 5.77
N SER A 43 19.21 -3.91 6.95
CA SER A 43 20.50 -3.24 7.21
C SER A 43 21.67 -3.79 6.40
N VAL A 44 21.51 -4.98 5.80
CA VAL A 44 22.52 -5.64 4.97
C VAL A 44 22.34 -5.30 3.49
N ILE A 45 21.16 -4.81 3.09
CA ILE A 45 20.86 -4.46 1.70
C ILE A 45 21.55 -3.15 1.35
N LYS A 46 22.53 -3.20 0.45
CA LYS A 46 23.35 -2.02 0.07
C LYS A 46 22.99 -1.41 -1.27
N THR A 47 22.22 -2.13 -2.08
CA THR A 47 21.91 -1.74 -3.46
C THR A 47 20.44 -1.95 -3.76
N ILE A 48 19.93 -1.15 -4.70
CA ILE A 48 18.56 -1.29 -5.18
C ILE A 48 18.33 -2.63 -5.89
N ASP A 49 19.32 -3.13 -6.64
CA ASP A 49 19.22 -4.44 -7.30
C ASP A 49 19.06 -5.58 -6.29
N GLU A 50 19.77 -5.51 -5.17
CA GLU A 50 19.62 -6.49 -4.08
C GLU A 50 18.25 -6.37 -3.40
N LEU A 51 17.77 -5.13 -3.18
CA LEU A 51 16.45 -4.88 -2.63
C LEU A 51 15.37 -5.50 -3.50
N GLU A 52 15.36 -5.18 -4.79
CA GLU A 52 14.40 -5.69 -5.77
C GLU A 52 14.45 -7.21 -5.84
N ARG A 53 15.65 -7.80 -5.97
CA ARG A 53 15.80 -9.25 -6.01
C ARG A 53 15.22 -9.93 -4.76
N ARG A 54 15.47 -9.38 -3.58
CA ARG A 54 14.97 -9.94 -2.31
C ARG A 54 13.45 -9.81 -2.19
N PHE A 55 12.88 -8.66 -2.53
CA PHE A 55 11.43 -8.48 -2.49
C PHE A 55 10.71 -9.28 -3.58
N ASN A 56 11.26 -9.37 -4.79
CA ASN A 56 10.72 -10.23 -5.86
C ASN A 56 10.61 -11.68 -5.40
N ALA A 57 11.62 -12.22 -4.70
CA ALA A 57 11.57 -13.58 -4.16
C ALA A 57 10.42 -13.82 -3.15
N VAL A 58 9.87 -12.74 -2.56
CA VAL A 58 8.71 -12.79 -1.66
C VAL A 58 7.41 -12.53 -2.39
N LEU A 59 7.37 -11.49 -3.23
CA LEU A 59 6.17 -11.08 -3.95
C LEU A 59 5.78 -12.11 -5.02
N ASP A 60 6.77 -12.70 -5.72
CA ASP A 60 6.53 -13.72 -6.72
C ASP A 60 6.25 -15.11 -6.11
N PHE A 61 6.40 -15.27 -4.78
CA PHE A 61 6.04 -16.51 -4.12
C PHE A 61 4.51 -16.63 -4.06
N TYR A 62 3.98 -17.66 -4.72
CA TYR A 62 2.55 -17.92 -4.78
C TYR A 62 1.96 -18.19 -3.39
N SER A 63 0.95 -17.39 -3.04
CA SER A 63 0.06 -17.63 -1.91
C SER A 63 -1.36 -17.23 -2.31
N PRO A 64 -2.36 -18.13 -2.19
CA PRO A 64 -3.73 -17.80 -2.59
C PRO A 64 -4.40 -16.79 -1.65
N VAL A 65 -3.83 -16.57 -0.46
CA VAL A 65 -4.31 -15.63 0.55
C VAL A 65 -3.15 -14.72 0.96
N GLY A 66 -3.42 -13.44 1.18
CA GLY A 66 -2.42 -12.49 1.72
C GLY A 66 -1.57 -11.78 0.67
N GLU A 67 -1.83 -11.97 -0.62
CA GLU A 67 -1.04 -11.35 -1.71
C GLU A 67 -1.15 -9.83 -1.68
N ALA A 68 -2.39 -9.32 -1.64
CA ALA A 68 -2.66 -7.89 -1.66
C ALA A 68 -2.14 -7.21 -0.38
N GLU A 69 -2.23 -7.89 0.76
CA GLU A 69 -1.69 -7.42 2.03
C GLU A 69 -0.15 -7.37 1.99
N ALA A 70 0.50 -8.37 1.39
CA ALA A 70 1.96 -8.39 1.22
C ALA A 70 2.44 -7.22 0.35
N ILE A 71 1.72 -6.93 -0.75
CA ILE A 71 1.96 -5.74 -1.58
C ILE A 71 1.78 -4.46 -0.78
N GLY A 72 0.72 -4.39 0.03
CA GLY A 72 0.51 -3.30 0.96
C GLY A 72 1.67 -3.12 1.93
N PHE A 73 2.13 -4.16 2.61
CA PHE A 73 3.26 -4.05 3.54
C PHE A 73 4.54 -3.68 2.82
N PHE A 74 4.76 -4.21 1.62
CA PHE A 74 5.90 -3.85 0.78
C PHE A 74 5.90 -2.35 0.47
N ALA A 75 4.77 -1.78 0.03
CA ALA A 75 4.66 -0.34 -0.24
C ALA A 75 4.99 0.50 1.00
N ASP A 76 4.52 0.11 2.20
CA ASP A 76 4.89 0.79 3.46
C ASP A 76 6.41 0.77 3.70
N GLN A 77 7.07 -0.37 3.44
CA GLN A 77 8.52 -0.44 3.59
C GLN A 77 9.22 0.48 2.60
N MET A 78 8.71 0.61 1.37
CA MET A 78 9.31 1.49 0.37
C MET A 78 9.17 2.96 0.75
N VAL A 79 8.05 3.36 1.39
CA VAL A 79 7.93 4.70 1.99
C VAL A 79 9.04 4.95 3.01
N ASN A 80 9.29 4.00 3.91
CA ASN A 80 10.35 4.12 4.91
C ASN A 80 11.75 4.21 4.28
N VAL A 81 12.03 3.37 3.28
CA VAL A 81 13.31 3.40 2.55
C VAL A 81 13.47 4.74 1.83
N LEU A 82 12.44 5.23 1.14
CA LEU A 82 12.46 6.52 0.45
C LEU A 82 12.67 7.68 1.43
N GLY A 83 12.10 7.59 2.64
CA GLY A 83 12.30 8.56 3.73
C GLY A 83 13.75 8.71 4.20
N THR A 84 14.64 7.76 3.88
CA THR A 84 16.09 7.91 4.10
C THR A 84 16.76 8.89 3.14
N LYS A 85 16.00 9.43 2.16
CA LYS A 85 16.44 10.37 1.13
C LYS A 85 17.57 9.79 0.27
N PRO A 86 17.36 8.64 -0.39
CA PRO A 86 18.36 8.09 -1.28
C PRO A 86 18.62 9.03 -2.48
N PRO A 87 19.73 8.87 -3.20
CA PRO A 87 20.01 9.58 -4.45
C PRO A 87 18.81 9.53 -5.41
N ALA A 88 18.63 10.57 -6.23
CA ALA A 88 17.43 10.74 -7.06
C ALA A 88 17.17 9.54 -8.00
N ASP A 89 18.20 9.03 -8.66
CA ASP A 89 18.14 7.85 -9.52
C ASP A 89 17.65 6.59 -8.76
N VAL A 90 18.13 6.40 -7.53
CA VAL A 90 17.71 5.30 -6.66
C VAL A 90 16.26 5.50 -6.20
N GLY A 91 15.89 6.71 -5.77
CA GLY A 91 14.53 7.03 -5.35
C GLY A 91 13.50 6.89 -6.46
N GLU A 92 13.83 7.39 -7.65
CA GLU A 92 13.00 7.27 -8.85
C GLU A 92 12.72 5.80 -9.19
N ARG A 93 13.77 4.97 -9.16
CA ARG A 93 13.64 3.54 -9.41
C ARG A 93 12.85 2.83 -8.30
N LEU A 94 13.02 3.21 -7.03
CA LEU A 94 12.20 2.67 -5.93
C LEU A 94 10.72 2.99 -6.11
N ILE A 95 10.38 4.23 -6.49
CA ILE A 95 9.01 4.65 -6.73
C ILE A 95 8.40 3.85 -7.88
N ALA A 96 9.10 3.78 -9.02
CA ALA A 96 8.64 3.04 -10.20
C ALA A 96 8.45 1.55 -9.90
N TYR A 97 9.41 0.93 -9.21
CA TYR A 97 9.33 -0.47 -8.79
C TYR A 97 8.14 -0.71 -7.84
N THR A 98 7.89 0.22 -6.91
CA THR A 98 6.78 0.08 -5.97
C THR A 98 5.43 0.15 -6.67
N GLU A 99 5.24 1.12 -7.58
CA GLU A 99 4.03 1.25 -8.38
C GLU A 99 3.80 0.04 -9.30
N GLU A 100 4.86 -0.49 -9.91
CA GLU A 100 4.79 -1.71 -10.72
C GLU A 100 4.23 -2.87 -9.90
N LYS A 101 4.78 -3.12 -8.70
CA LYS A 101 4.33 -4.22 -7.83
C LYS A 101 2.97 -3.97 -7.20
N ALA A 102 2.57 -2.72 -7.03
CA ALA A 102 1.25 -2.35 -6.53
C ALA A 102 0.14 -2.49 -7.59
N ARG A 103 0.49 -2.48 -8.88
CA ARG A 103 -0.45 -2.46 -10.00
C ARG A 103 -1.53 -3.54 -9.96
N PRO A 104 -1.24 -4.83 -9.67
CA PRO A 104 -2.28 -5.85 -9.62
C PRO A 104 -3.36 -5.59 -8.57
N VAL A 105 -3.03 -4.86 -7.50
CA VAL A 105 -4.01 -4.43 -6.50
C VAL A 105 -4.74 -3.18 -6.97
N LEU A 106 -4.02 -2.18 -7.49
CA LEU A 106 -4.60 -0.90 -7.93
C LEU A 106 -5.57 -1.05 -9.12
N GLU A 107 -5.33 -2.04 -9.99
CA GLU A 107 -6.19 -2.33 -11.15
C GLU A 107 -7.32 -3.32 -10.84
N ASN A 108 -7.44 -3.78 -9.59
CA ASN A 108 -8.47 -4.72 -9.16
C ASN A 108 -9.48 -4.04 -8.20
N PRO A 109 -10.64 -3.58 -8.69
CA PRO A 109 -11.69 -2.95 -7.88
C PRO A 109 -12.20 -3.82 -6.72
N GLU A 110 -12.13 -5.14 -6.86
CA GLU A 110 -12.59 -6.11 -5.87
C GLU A 110 -11.52 -6.42 -4.81
N SER A 111 -10.32 -5.84 -4.92
CA SER A 111 -9.27 -6.09 -3.94
C SER A 111 -9.64 -5.48 -2.59
N PRO A 112 -9.65 -6.27 -1.50
CA PRO A 112 -9.94 -5.75 -0.15
C PRO A 112 -8.89 -4.74 0.34
N GLU A 113 -7.69 -4.76 -0.26
CA GLU A 113 -6.58 -3.87 0.09
C GLU A 113 -6.50 -2.63 -0.81
N LEU A 114 -7.36 -2.51 -1.82
CA LEU A 114 -7.32 -1.44 -2.84
C LEU A 114 -7.12 -0.05 -2.23
N THR A 115 -8.00 0.32 -1.30
CA THR A 115 -7.95 1.64 -0.67
C THR A 115 -6.66 1.83 0.15
N LYS A 116 -6.22 0.80 0.87
CA LYS A 116 -4.97 0.89 1.64
C LYS A 116 -3.77 1.04 0.70
N VAL A 117 -3.71 0.31 -0.41
CA VAL A 117 -2.61 0.41 -1.37
C VAL A 117 -2.61 1.77 -2.07
N PHE A 118 -3.77 2.32 -2.46
CA PHE A 118 -3.87 3.71 -2.94
C PHE A 118 -3.22 4.70 -1.98
N LEU A 119 -3.54 4.59 -0.68
CA LEU A 119 -2.97 5.49 0.33
C LEU A 119 -1.45 5.35 0.43
N LYS A 120 -0.92 4.12 0.40
CA LYS A 120 0.52 3.87 0.54
C LYS A 120 1.32 4.36 -0.65
N VAL A 121 0.81 4.12 -1.86
CA VAL A 121 1.44 4.60 -3.10
C VAL A 121 1.31 6.13 -3.22
N ALA A 122 0.22 6.72 -2.75
CA ALA A 122 0.10 8.16 -2.59
C ALA A 122 1.18 8.72 -1.64
N SER A 123 1.32 8.15 -0.45
CA SER A 123 2.35 8.57 0.52
C SER A 123 3.77 8.42 -0.03
N LEU A 124 4.04 7.36 -0.80
CA LEU A 124 5.32 7.18 -1.47
C LEU A 124 5.62 8.33 -2.44
N ASN A 125 4.64 8.69 -3.27
CA ASN A 125 4.75 9.79 -4.21
C ASN A 125 4.81 11.15 -3.51
N GLU A 126 4.09 11.36 -2.41
CA GLU A 126 4.19 12.57 -1.59
C GLU A 126 5.62 12.74 -1.02
N VAL A 127 6.21 11.66 -0.50
CA VAL A 127 7.60 11.66 -0.04
C VAL A 127 8.56 11.92 -1.20
N GLY A 128 8.32 11.31 -2.37
CA GLY A 128 9.08 11.58 -3.60
C GLY A 128 9.02 13.05 -4.03
N TRP A 129 7.84 13.68 -3.95
CA TRP A 129 7.65 15.10 -4.19
C TRP A 129 8.47 15.93 -3.19
N ILE A 130 8.36 15.65 -1.89
CA ILE A 130 9.08 16.39 -0.85
C ILE A 130 10.59 16.33 -1.05
N ILE A 131 11.13 15.15 -1.38
CA ILE A 131 12.58 14.93 -1.47
C ILE A 131 13.14 15.43 -2.81
N TYR A 132 12.48 15.10 -3.92
CA TYR A 132 13.04 15.33 -5.27
C TYR A 132 12.45 16.55 -5.97
N GLN A 133 11.38 17.15 -5.45
CA GLN A 133 10.73 18.35 -5.98
C GLN A 133 10.33 18.23 -7.46
N LYS A 134 9.98 17.01 -7.90
CA LYS A 134 9.47 16.74 -9.25
C LYS A 134 7.95 16.78 -9.26
N GLU A 135 7.37 17.69 -10.04
CA GLU A 135 5.91 17.89 -10.15
C GLU A 135 5.14 16.60 -10.49
N GLU A 136 5.78 15.69 -11.23
CA GLU A 136 5.20 14.38 -11.52
C GLU A 136 4.77 13.61 -10.26
N TYR A 137 5.58 13.62 -9.20
CA TYR A 137 5.26 12.93 -7.95
C TYR A 137 4.13 13.60 -7.19
N PHE A 138 4.05 14.93 -7.25
CA PHE A 138 2.90 15.66 -6.72
C PHE A 138 1.61 15.22 -7.41
N ARG A 139 1.60 15.21 -8.75
CA ARG A 139 0.43 14.82 -9.55
C ARG A 139 0.01 13.38 -9.30
N ARG A 140 0.97 12.46 -9.19
CA ARG A 140 0.68 11.05 -8.87
C ARG A 140 0.12 10.88 -7.47
N ALA A 141 0.70 11.55 -6.45
CA ALA A 141 0.17 11.53 -5.09
C ALA A 141 -1.27 12.05 -5.05
N GLU A 142 -1.53 13.21 -5.65
CA GLU A 142 -2.86 13.80 -5.77
C GLU A 142 -3.85 12.83 -6.42
N ASN A 143 -3.49 12.24 -7.57
CA ASN A 143 -4.34 11.30 -8.27
C ASN A 143 -4.70 10.07 -7.40
N TYR A 144 -3.72 9.45 -6.75
CA TYR A 144 -3.98 8.28 -5.90
C TYR A 144 -4.84 8.60 -4.67
N LEU A 145 -4.67 9.80 -4.07
CA LEU A 145 -5.53 10.25 -2.97
C LEU A 145 -6.97 10.50 -3.46
N LEU A 146 -7.14 11.12 -4.63
CA LEU A 146 -8.45 11.37 -5.23
C LEU A 146 -9.17 10.07 -5.63
N GLU A 147 -8.48 9.11 -6.26
CA GLU A 147 -9.05 7.79 -6.54
C GLU A 147 -9.47 7.07 -5.26
N GLY A 148 -8.64 7.16 -4.21
CA GLY A 148 -8.97 6.65 -2.89
C GLY A 148 -10.25 7.26 -2.31
N LEU A 149 -10.43 8.59 -2.45
CA LEU A 149 -11.65 9.28 -1.99
C LEU A 149 -12.89 8.90 -2.78
N LYS A 150 -12.79 8.57 -4.07
CA LYS A 150 -13.96 8.08 -4.83
C LYS A 150 -14.54 6.80 -4.22
N ILE A 151 -13.67 5.95 -3.66
CA ILE A 151 -14.06 4.69 -3.01
C ILE A 151 -14.44 4.90 -1.54
N SER A 152 -13.75 5.79 -0.84
CA SER A 152 -13.98 6.05 0.60
C SER A 152 -13.99 7.56 0.89
N PRO A 153 -15.10 8.26 0.60
CA PRO A 153 -15.15 9.73 0.59
C PRO A 153 -14.89 10.40 1.95
N ASN A 154 -15.17 9.69 3.04
CA ASN A 154 -15.02 10.20 4.41
C ASN A 154 -13.78 9.63 5.11
N ARG A 155 -12.84 9.03 4.38
CA ARG A 155 -11.65 8.44 4.99
C ARG A 155 -10.66 9.57 5.36
N PRO A 156 -10.35 9.77 6.65
CA PRO A 156 -9.51 10.89 7.07
C PRO A 156 -8.18 10.95 6.34
N GLN A 157 -7.50 9.80 6.19
CA GLN A 157 -6.14 9.76 5.67
C GLN A 157 -6.02 10.36 4.26
N TYR A 158 -7.03 10.20 3.41
CA TYR A 158 -6.98 10.82 2.08
C TYR A 158 -7.23 12.32 2.12
N LEU A 159 -8.20 12.77 2.92
CA LEU A 159 -8.51 14.20 3.06
C LEU A 159 -7.33 14.96 3.67
N TYR A 160 -6.75 14.46 4.76
CA TYR A 160 -5.54 15.08 5.34
C TYR A 160 -4.33 14.94 4.43
N GLY A 161 -4.21 13.86 3.65
CA GLY A 161 -3.19 13.71 2.62
C GLY A 161 -3.27 14.82 1.57
N LEU A 162 -4.46 15.07 1.00
CA LEU A 162 -4.66 16.15 0.03
C LEU A 162 -4.44 17.52 0.65
N PHE A 163 -4.93 17.75 1.87
CA PHE A 163 -4.71 18.99 2.60
C PHE A 163 -3.23 19.31 2.73
N ASN A 164 -2.43 18.34 3.20
CA ASN A 164 -0.99 18.50 3.38
C ASN A 164 -0.26 18.64 2.04
N LEU A 165 -0.64 17.85 1.04
CA LEU A 165 -0.07 17.91 -0.30
C LEU A 165 -0.27 19.30 -0.92
N TYR A 166 -1.49 19.83 -0.92
CA TYR A 166 -1.79 21.18 -1.43
C TYR A 166 -1.13 22.28 -0.60
N ALA A 167 -1.03 22.10 0.72
CA ALA A 167 -0.31 23.05 1.58
C ALA A 167 1.18 23.09 1.25
N SER A 168 1.78 21.96 0.84
CA SER A 168 3.20 21.89 0.50
C SER A 168 3.59 22.74 -0.71
N VAL A 169 2.64 23.06 -1.60
CA VAL A 169 2.81 23.93 -2.77
C VAL A 169 2.22 25.33 -2.58
N GLY A 170 1.68 25.62 -1.40
CA GLY A 170 1.07 26.93 -1.10
C GLY A 170 -0.25 27.20 -1.81
N ASP A 171 -0.95 26.17 -2.28
CA ASP A 171 -2.24 26.31 -2.98
C ASP A 171 -3.38 26.58 -1.99
N ARG A 172 -3.50 27.84 -1.56
CA ARG A 172 -4.45 28.23 -0.51
C ARG A 172 -5.90 27.91 -0.85
N GLU A 173 -6.27 28.02 -2.13
CA GLU A 173 -7.64 27.74 -2.58
C GLU A 173 -7.98 26.27 -2.36
N ARG A 174 -7.15 25.35 -2.88
CA ARG A 174 -7.38 23.91 -2.70
C ARG A 174 -7.21 23.46 -1.25
N VAL A 175 -6.27 24.04 -0.50
CA VAL A 175 -6.13 23.74 0.95
C VAL A 175 -7.39 24.12 1.70
N LYS A 176 -7.94 25.31 1.45
CA LYS A 176 -9.17 25.77 2.10
C LYS A 176 -10.35 24.87 1.74
N ALA A 177 -10.53 24.54 0.46
CA ALA A 177 -11.60 23.66 0.01
C ALA A 177 -11.55 22.28 0.69
N ILE A 178 -10.36 21.65 0.76
CA ILE A 178 -10.22 20.36 1.45
C ILE A 178 -10.39 20.50 2.97
N GLY A 179 -9.91 21.58 3.58
CA GLY A 179 -10.10 21.83 5.00
C GLY A 179 -11.57 22.01 5.38
N GLU A 180 -12.35 22.70 4.56
CA GLU A 180 -13.81 22.82 4.71
C GLU A 180 -14.51 21.46 4.55
N GLU A 181 -14.05 20.63 3.61
CA GLU A 181 -14.56 19.27 3.43
C GLU A 181 -14.25 18.37 4.65
N ILE A 182 -13.06 18.49 5.25
CA ILE A 182 -12.72 17.82 6.51
C ILE A 182 -13.69 18.28 7.62
N LEU A 183 -13.95 19.57 7.76
CA LEU A 183 -14.88 20.11 8.76
C LEU A 183 -16.34 19.71 8.51
N ARG A 184 -16.71 19.41 7.26
CA ARG A 184 -18.03 18.86 6.93
C ARG A 184 -18.23 17.48 7.56
N PHE A 185 -17.20 16.62 7.55
CA PHE A 185 -17.25 15.29 8.16
C PHE A 185 -16.94 15.31 9.67
N TRP A 186 -16.04 16.19 10.11
CA TRP A 186 -15.64 16.35 11.51
C TRP A 186 -15.76 17.81 11.97
N PRO A 187 -16.98 18.31 12.24
CA PRO A 187 -17.21 19.71 12.60
C PRO A 187 -16.49 20.17 13.86
N ASN A 188 -16.12 19.23 14.74
CA ASN A 188 -15.45 19.47 16.01
C ASN A 188 -13.92 19.41 15.93
N ASP A 189 -13.33 19.29 14.74
CA ASP A 189 -11.88 19.41 14.58
C ASP A 189 -11.43 20.88 14.71
N GLU A 190 -11.16 21.29 15.95
CA GLU A 190 -10.72 22.65 16.27
C GLU A 190 -9.37 23.00 15.62
N VAL A 191 -8.50 22.00 15.43
CA VAL A 191 -7.19 22.20 14.79
C VAL A 191 -7.38 22.52 13.32
N MET A 192 -8.23 21.77 12.62
CA MET A 192 -8.54 22.08 11.21
C MET A 192 -9.28 23.42 11.09
N ARG A 193 -10.22 23.72 12.00
CA ARG A 193 -10.93 25.00 12.00
C ARG A 193 -9.97 26.19 12.11
N ALA A 194 -9.00 26.11 13.01
CA ALA A 194 -7.97 27.13 13.16
C ALA A 194 -7.11 27.26 11.89
N LYS A 195 -6.71 26.14 11.27
CA LYS A 195 -5.93 26.15 10.03
C LYS A 195 -6.68 26.82 8.87
N VAL A 196 -7.96 26.48 8.68
CA VAL A 196 -8.80 27.04 7.63
C VAL A 196 -9.05 28.55 7.84
N SER A 197 -9.20 29.01 9.08
CA SER A 197 -9.42 30.45 9.36
C SER A 197 -8.22 31.35 9.02
N LEU A 198 -7.04 30.78 8.81
CA LEU A 198 -5.80 31.51 8.49
C LEU A 198 -5.51 31.60 6.99
N LEU A 199 -6.34 30.97 6.14
CA LEU A 199 -6.17 30.90 4.68
C LEU A 199 -7.01 31.94 3.95
#